data_AF-A0A7V2T1E9-F1
#
_entry.id   AF-A0A7V2T1E9-F1
#
_cell.length_a   1.000
_cell.length_b   1.000
_cell.length_c   1.000
_cell.angle_alpha   90.00
_cell.angle_beta   90.00
_cell.angle_gamma   90.00
#
_symmetry.space_group_name_H-M   'P 1'
#
loop_
_entity.id
_entity.type
_entity.pdbx_description
1 polymer ?
#
loop_
_entity_poly.entity_id
_entity_poly.type
_entity_poly.pdbx_seq_one_letter_code
_entity_poly.pdbx_strand_id
1 'polypeptide(L)'
;MPDNNPPLHSSIIALISLASGIASKHPDMGLCQLDKLRQMGIAESQIQTAIEIARHIRDEAAQKLDSAFDEKSALENAEEKDKASSNGQACCSSTASGQSCC
;
A
#
# COMPACT_ATOMS: atom_id res chain seq x y z
N MET A 1 12.21 30.37 24.22
CA MET A 1 12.28 29.52 25.42
C MET A 1 12.98 28.24 24.98
N PRO A 2 14.14 27.84 25.52
CA PRO A 2 14.66 26.51 25.24
C PRO A 2 13.73 25.49 25.92
N ASP A 3 13.19 24.56 25.14
CA ASP A 3 12.36 23.46 25.64
C ASP A 3 13.20 22.57 26.56
N ASN A 4 12.94 22.66 27.87
CA ASN A 4 13.66 21.94 28.92
C ASN A 4 13.16 20.49 29.09
N ASN A 5 12.84 19.81 27.98
CA ASN A 5 12.40 18.42 28.02
C ASN A 5 13.62 17.51 27.77
N PRO A 6 13.85 16.48 28.61
CA PRO A 6 14.96 15.58 28.40
C PRO A 6 14.82 14.91 27.02
N PRO A 7 15.90 14.84 26.22
CA PRO A 7 15.84 14.22 24.90
C PRO A 7 15.45 12.74 25.05
N LEU A 8 14.70 12.23 24.07
CA LEU A 8 14.40 10.80 24.00
C LEU A 8 15.70 10.00 24.00
N HIS A 9 15.69 8.89 24.73
CA HIS A 9 16.84 7.99 24.75
C HIS A 9 17.12 7.47 23.33
N SER A 10 18.40 7.38 22.96
CA SER A 10 18.83 7.04 21.60
C SER A 10 18.27 5.71 21.08
N SER A 11 18.04 4.75 21.98
CA SER A 11 17.39 3.46 21.67
C SER A 11 15.95 3.62 21.17
N ILE A 12 15.19 4.52 21.79
CA ILE A 12 13.79 4.78 21.42
C ILE A 12 13.75 5.41 20.03
N ILE A 13 14.63 6.39 19.78
CA ILE A 13 14.76 7.03 18.48
C ILE A 13 15.13 6.00 17.41
N ALA A 14 16.03 5.07 17.72
CA ALA A 14 16.46 4.03 16.80
C ALA A 14 15.33 3.02 16.49
N LEU A 15 14.53 2.62 17.48
CA LEU A 15 13.35 1.75 17.29
C LEU A 15 12.28 2.43 16.43
N ILE A 16 12.00 3.71 16.70
CA ILE A 16 11.03 4.51 15.92
C ILE A 16 11.51 4.65 14.48
N SER A 17 12.81 4.88 14.28
CA SER A 17 13.40 4.99 12.93
C SER A 17 13.27 3.69 12.14
N LEU A 18 13.51 2.53 12.79
CA LEU A 18 13.28 1.22 12.17
C LEU A 18 11.81 1.04 11.79
N ALA A 19 10.88 1.27 12.73
CA ALA A 19 9.45 1.12 12.49
C ALA A 19 8.95 2.03 11.36
N SER A 20 9.40 3.29 11.34
CA SER A 20 9.03 4.28 10.32
C SER A 20 9.56 3.90 8.94
N GLY A 21 10.79 3.37 8.85
CA GLY A 21 11.36 2.89 7.59
C GLY A 21 10.59 1.72 6.99
N ILE A 22 10.15 0.77 7.84
CA ILE A 22 9.31 -0.36 7.42
C ILE A 22 7.91 0.13 7.00
N ALA A 23 7.27 0.97 7.82
CA ALA A 23 5.92 1.46 7.57
C ALA A 23 5.79 2.27 6.28
N SER A 24 6.85 3.03 5.93
CA SER A 24 6.90 3.86 4.73
C SER A 24 7.32 3.13 3.44
N LYS A 25 7.58 1.82 3.48
CA LYS A 25 8.18 1.06 2.36
C LYS A 25 9.49 1.70 1.85
N HIS A 26 10.34 2.22 2.75
CA HIS A 26 11.65 2.73 2.36
C HIS A 26 12.48 1.62 1.68
N PRO A 27 13.26 1.90 0.60
CA PRO A 27 13.98 0.88 -0.17
C PRO A 27 14.84 -0.06 0.68
N ASP A 28 15.51 0.50 1.69
CA ASP A 28 16.39 -0.28 2.58
C ASP A 28 15.66 -0.90 3.79
N MET A 29 14.36 -0.63 3.97
CA MET A 29 13.48 -1.12 5.05
C MET A 29 14.07 -1.11 6.47
N GLY A 30 15.04 -0.23 6.75
CA GLY A 30 15.72 -0.17 8.05
C GLY A 30 16.64 -1.37 8.34
N LEU A 31 17.06 -2.14 7.33
CA LEU A 31 17.99 -3.27 7.50
C LEU A 31 19.32 -2.84 8.15
N CYS A 32 19.86 -1.69 7.75
CA CYS A 32 21.05 -1.10 8.38
C CYS A 32 20.80 -0.71 9.85
N GLN A 33 19.55 -0.39 10.21
CA GLN A 33 19.17 0.00 11.57
C GLN A 33 19.04 -1.20 12.50
N LEU A 34 18.68 -2.38 11.96
CA LEU A 34 18.55 -3.63 12.71
C LEU A 34 19.85 -4.02 13.41
N ASP A 35 20.97 -4.00 12.68
CA ASP A 35 22.27 -4.37 13.24
C ASP A 35 22.74 -3.36 14.29
N LYS A 36 22.44 -2.07 14.08
CA LYS A 36 22.73 -1.02 15.07
C LYS A 36 21.96 -1.24 16.37
N LEU A 37 20.68 -1.63 16.31
CA LEU A 37 19.86 -1.92 17.49
C LEU A 37 20.42 -3.11 18.29
N ARG A 38 20.89 -4.16 17.60
CA ARG A 38 21.56 -5.31 18.23
C ARG A 38 22.86 -4.91 18.91
N GLN A 39 23.68 -4.09 18.25
CA GLN A 39 24.92 -3.57 18.83
C GLN A 39 24.67 -2.69 20.06
N MET A 40 23.52 -2.01 20.11
CA MET A 40 23.07 -1.24 21.28
C MET A 40 22.55 -2.11 22.43
N GLY A 41 22.52 -3.44 22.28
CA GLY A 41 22.05 -4.37 23.32
C GLY A 41 20.54 -4.36 23.52
N ILE A 42 19.76 -3.91 22.53
CA ILE A 42 18.30 -3.94 22.58
C ILE A 42 17.84 -5.40 22.54
N ALA A 43 16.87 -5.75 23.40
CA ALA A 43 16.29 -7.08 23.40
C ALA A 43 15.59 -7.37 22.07
N GLU A 44 15.84 -8.54 21.48
CA GLU A 44 15.22 -8.96 20.22
C GLU A 44 13.68 -8.92 20.29
N SER A 45 13.08 -9.18 21.46
CA SER A 45 11.65 -9.04 21.65
C SER A 45 11.14 -7.62 21.39
N GLN A 46 11.87 -6.58 21.82
CA GLN A 46 11.51 -5.17 21.58
C GLN A 46 11.63 -4.80 20.10
N ILE A 47 12.68 -5.29 19.43
CA ILE A 47 12.88 -5.09 17.99
C ILE A 47 11.73 -5.76 17.23
N GLN A 48 11.40 -7.00 17.58
CA GLN A 48 10.34 -7.77 16.96
C GLN A 48 8.97 -7.10 17.14
N THR A 49 8.64 -6.60 18.34
CA THR A 49 7.41 -5.83 18.57
C THR A 49 7.34 -4.59 17.66
N ALA A 50 8.44 -3.84 17.51
CA ALA A 50 8.46 -2.68 16.62
C ALA A 50 8.24 -3.06 15.15
N ILE A 51 8.83 -4.18 14.70
CA ILE A 51 8.65 -4.72 13.34
C ILE A 51 7.20 -5.14 13.11
N GLU A 52 6.57 -5.83 14.06
CA GLU A 52 5.18 -6.29 13.96
C GLU A 52 4.21 -5.12 13.83
N ILE A 53 4.35 -4.10 14.68
CA ILE A 53 3.53 -2.88 14.61
C ILE A 53 3.71 -2.21 13.25
N ALA A 54 4.96 -2.04 12.79
CA ALA A 54 5.23 -1.37 11.53
C ALA A 54 4.67 -2.12 10.31
N ARG A 55 4.80 -3.46 10.29
CA ARG A 55 4.22 -4.30 9.24
C ARG A 55 2.71 -4.20 9.22
N HIS A 56 2.07 -4.28 10.39
CA HIS A 56 0.61 -4.15 10.50
C HIS A 56 0.11 -2.83 9.91
N ILE A 57 0.72 -1.71 10.28
CA ILE A 57 0.35 -0.37 9.77
C ILE A 57 0.52 -0.30 8.24
N ARG A 58 1.65 -0.79 7.72
CA ARG A 58 1.94 -0.79 6.28
C ARG A 58 0.90 -1.60 5.51
N ASP A 59 0.59 -2.79 6.00
CA ASP A 59 -0.28 -3.73 5.32
C ASP A 59 -1.74 -3.25 5.37
N GLU A 60 -2.19 -2.70 6.50
CA GLU A 60 -3.51 -2.06 6.63
C GLU A 60 -3.64 -0.84 5.70
N ALA A 61 -2.61 0.01 5.62
CA ALA A 61 -2.61 1.16 4.73
C ALA A 61 -2.67 0.75 3.25
N ALA A 62 -1.93 -0.30 2.87
CA ALA A 62 -1.97 -0.85 1.51
C ALA A 62 -3.37 -1.40 1.19
N GLN A 63 -3.96 -2.19 2.10
CA GLN A 63 -5.29 -2.75 1.90
C GLN A 63 -6.37 -1.67 1.70
N LYS A 64 -6.33 -0.60 2.49
CA LYS A 64 -7.27 0.53 2.34
C LYS A 64 -7.08 1.26 1.01
N LEU A 65 -5.84 1.43 0.58
CA LEU A 65 -5.52 2.05 -0.70
C LEU A 65 -6.03 1.20 -1.86
N ASP A 66 -5.75 -0.10 -1.85
CA ASP A 66 -6.23 -1.04 -2.87
C ASP A 66 -7.77 -1.04 -2.94
N SER A 67 -8.43 -1.07 -1.78
CA SER A 67 -9.91 -1.00 -1.71
C SER A 67 -10.46 0.28 -2.35
N ALA A 68 -9.80 1.43 -2.16
CA ALA A 68 -10.22 2.69 -2.77
C ALA A 68 -10.01 2.72 -4.30
N PHE A 69 -9.01 2.01 -4.82
CA PHE A 69 -8.81 1.84 -6.26
C PHE A 69 -9.85 0.89 -6.86
N ASP A 70 -10.16 -0.21 -6.17
CA ASP A 70 -11.18 -1.16 -6.59
C ASP A 70 -12.56 -0.49 -6.65
N GLU A 71 -12.93 0.32 -5.65
CA GLU A 71 -14.17 1.09 -5.65
C GLU A 71 -14.25 2.06 -6.84
N LYS A 72 -13.18 2.83 -7.09
CA LYS A 72 -13.17 3.80 -8.20
C LYS A 72 -13.18 3.14 -9.58
N SER A 73 -12.40 2.08 -9.76
CA SER A 73 -12.38 1.35 -11.03
C SER A 73 -13.72 0.63 -11.29
N ALA A 74 -14.39 0.13 -10.25
CA ALA A 74 -15.74 -0.44 -10.39
C ALA A 74 -16.80 0.61 -10.78
N LEU A 75 -16.68 1.85 -10.28
CA LEU A 75 -17.57 2.96 -10.66
C LEU A 75 -17.40 3.35 -12.14
N GLU A 76 -16.17 3.43 -12.65
CA GLU A 76 -15.90 3.70 -14.07
C GLU A 76 -16.50 2.60 -14.98
N ASN A 77 -16.46 1.34 -14.55
CA ASN A 77 -17.09 0.22 -15.27
C ASN A 77 -18.63 0.23 -15.21
N ALA A 78 -19.24 0.86 -14.20
CA ALA A 78 -20.69 1.00 -14.09
C ALA A 78 -21.22 2.14 -14.99
N GLU A 79 -20.49 3.26 -15.07
CA GLU A 79 -20.84 4.38 -15.96
C GLU A 79 -20.68 4.03 -17.45
N GLU A 80 -19.78 3.11 -17.81
CA GLU A 80 -19.71 2.55 -19.16
C GLU A 80 -20.86 1.57 -19.48
N LYS A 81 -21.41 0.88 -18.46
CA LYS A 81 -22.59 0.00 -18.65
C LYS A 81 -23.88 0.76 -18.89
N ASP A 82 -24.04 1.97 -18.33
CA ASP A 82 -25.22 2.81 -18.61
C ASP A 82 -25.12 3.53 -19.98
N LYS A 83 -23.92 3.70 -20.54
CA LYS A 83 -23.76 4.13 -21.95
C LYS A 83 -23.84 3.01 -22.97
N ALA A 84 -23.80 1.73 -22.56
CA ALA A 84 -24.00 0.59 -23.45
C ALA A 84 -25.49 0.31 -23.78
N SER A 85 -26.44 1.07 -23.20
CA SER A 85 -27.88 0.93 -23.47
C SER A 85 -28.50 2.16 -24.14
N SER A 86 -27.81 2.81 -25.09
CA SER A 86 -28.47 3.70 -26.07
C SER A 86 -27.67 3.89 -27.36
N ASN A 87 -27.49 2.81 -28.12
CA ASN A 87 -27.79 2.78 -29.55
C ASN A 87 -27.32 1.45 -30.12
N GLY A 88 -28.27 0.71 -30.67
CA GLY A 88 -27.97 -0.49 -31.41
C GLY A 88 -27.05 -0.16 -32.58
N GLN A 89 -26.00 -0.96 -32.72
CA GLN A 89 -25.62 -1.42 -34.04
C GLN A 89 -24.96 -2.78 -33.89
N ALA A 90 -25.67 -3.80 -34.36
CA ALA A 90 -25.13 -5.10 -34.64
C ALA A 90 -23.80 -4.94 -35.39
N CYS A 91 -22.68 -5.34 -34.77
CA CYS A 91 -21.38 -5.44 -35.45
C CYS A 91 -21.27 -6.64 -36.39
N CYS A 92 -22.42 -7.20 -36.81
CA CYS A 92 -22.49 -8.28 -37.80
C CYS A 92 -23.48 -7.86 -38.89
N SER A 93 -23.07 -6.90 -39.71
CA SER A 93 -23.76 -6.65 -40.97
C SER A 93 -23.48 -7.83 -41.89
N SER A 94 -24.47 -8.69 -42.11
CA SER A 94 -24.46 -9.63 -43.23
C SER A 94 -24.16 -8.84 -44.50
N THR A 95 -22.97 -9.03 -45.07
CA THR A 95 -22.68 -8.55 -46.42
C THR A 95 -23.65 -9.24 -47.38
N ALA A 96 -24.02 -8.55 -48.46
CA ALA A 96 -25.05 -8.95 -49.43
C ALA A 96 -24.73 -10.26 -50.21
N SER A 97 -23.84 -11.10 -49.70
CA SER A 97 -23.44 -12.40 -50.24
C SER A 97 -23.42 -13.52 -49.18
N GLY A 98 -24.25 -13.40 -48.13
CA GLY A 98 -24.81 -14.55 -47.42
C GLY A 98 -23.87 -15.44 -46.60
N GLN A 99 -22.62 -15.04 -46.32
CA GLN A 99 -21.72 -15.84 -45.48
C GLN A 99 -21.58 -15.21 -44.08
N SER A 100 -21.87 -15.98 -43.03
CA SER A 100 -21.69 -15.59 -41.63
C SER A 100 -20.20 -15.50 -41.27
N CYS A 101 -19.79 -14.42 -40.59
CA CYS A 101 -18.53 -14.39 -39.87
C CYS A 101 -18.62 -15.36 -38.68
N CYS A 102 -17.61 -16.22 -38.53
CA CYS A 102 -17.55 -17.36 -37.62
C CYS A 102 -17.89 -17.04 -36.17
#